data_AF-V4P4R6-F1
#
_entry.id   AF-V4P4R6-F1
#
_cell.length_a   1.000
_cell.length_b   1.000
_cell.length_c   1.000
_cell.angle_alpha   90.00
_cell.angle_beta   90.00
_cell.angle_gamma   90.00
#
_symmetry.space_group_name_H-M   'P 1'
#
loop_
_entity.id
_entity.type
_entity.pdbx_description
1 polymer ?
#
loop_
_entity_poly.entity_id
_entity_poly.type
_entity_poly.pdbx_seq_one_letter_code
_entity_poly.pdbx_strand_id
1 'polypeptide(L)' 'MKIIYKTGDLLEAPERVICHGCNAQGVMGSGIAVPIRNRYPMVFKAYRDL' A
#
# COMPACT_ATOMS: atom_id res chain seq x y z
N MET A 1 -23.85 2.85 3.13
CA MET A 1 -22.42 2.87 2.76
C MET A 1 -22.30 2.38 1.32
N LYS A 2 -21.62 3.11 0.43
CA LYS A 2 -21.56 2.80 -1.02
C LYS A 2 -20.11 2.63 -1.45
N ILE A 3 -19.82 1.56 -2.19
CA ILE A 3 -18.51 1.34 -2.83
C ILE A 3 -18.55 1.95 -4.23
N ILE A 4 -17.49 2.68 -4.61
CA ILE A 4 -17.32 3.27 -5.93
C ILE A 4 -16.09 2.61 -6.55
N TYR A 5 -16.30 1.87 -7.65
CA TYR A 5 -15.21 1.28 -8.42
C TYR A 5 -14.69 2.29 -9.44
N LYS A 6 -13.36 2.38 -9.55
CA LYS A 6 -12.65 3.25 -10.49
C LYS A 6 -11.53 2.45 -11.16
N THR A 7 -11.23 2.76 -12.42
CA THR A 7 -10.05 2.24 -13.13
C THR A 7 -8.96 3.30 -13.09
N GLY A 8 -7.76 2.94 -12.62
CA GLY A 8 -6.62 3.85 -12.53
C GLY A 8 -5.48 3.27 -11.68
N ASP A 9 -4.44 4.07 -11.44
CA ASP A 9 -3.36 3.73 -10.52
C ASP A 9 -3.75 4.12 -9.09
N LEU A 10 -3.68 3.17 -8.17
CA LEU A 10 -3.96 3.38 -6.76
C LEU A 10 -3.03 4.42 -6.11
N LEU A 11 -1.78 4.55 -6.59
CA LEU A 11 -0.81 5.48 -6.02
C LEU A 11 -0.94 6.92 -6.51
N GLU A 12 -1.77 7.14 -7.55
CA GLU A 12 -2.16 8.47 -8.04
C GLU A 12 -3.59 8.85 -7.60
N ALA A 13 -4.21 8.02 -6.77
CA ALA A 13 -5.56 8.23 -6.29
C ALA A 13 -5.62 9.49 -5.38
N PRO A 14 -6.64 10.36 -5.53
CA PRO A 14 -6.76 11.58 -4.72
C PRO A 14 -7.15 11.29 -3.26
N GLU A 15 -7.55 10.06 -2.95
CA GLU A 15 -7.93 9.62 -1.61
C GLU A 15 -6.72 9.65 -0.65
N ARG A 16 -6.96 10.11 0.58
CA ARG A 16 -5.88 10.37 1.57
C ARG A 16 -5.30 9.13 2.23
N VAL A 17 -6.01 8.00 2.15
CA VAL A 17 -5.63 6.74 2.81
C VAL A 17 -5.70 5.64 1.79
N ILE A 18 -4.60 4.89 1.66
CA ILE A 18 -4.49 3.72 0.82
C ILE A 18 -4.43 2.50 1.74
N CYS A 19 -5.37 1.57 1.56
CA CYS A 19 -5.38 0.29 2.25
C CYS A 19 -4.96 -0.82 1.27
N HIS A 20 -4.10 -1.73 1.72
CA HIS A 20 -3.77 -2.94 0.97
C HIS A 20 -3.59 -4.13 1.90
N GLY A 21 -3.67 -5.34 1.36
CA GLY A 21 -3.38 -6.56 2.12
C GLY A 21 -1.88 -6.71 2.42
N CYS A 22 -1.55 -7.12 3.64
CA CYS A 22 -0.20 -7.43 4.11
C CYS A 22 -0.10 -8.87 4.61
N ASN A 23 1.11 -9.43 4.62
CA ASN A 23 1.41 -10.68 5.33
C ASN A 23 1.81 -10.40 6.79
N ALA A 24 2.19 -11.43 7.55
CA ALA A 24 2.68 -11.32 8.93
C ALA A 24 4.18 -11.67 9.06
N GLN A 25 4.94 -11.57 7.96
CA GLN A 25 6.36 -11.97 7.88
C GLN A 25 7.30 -10.78 7.65
N GLY A 26 6.80 -9.54 7.62
CA GLY A 26 7.65 -8.36 7.43
C GLY A 26 8.16 -8.20 5.98
N VAL A 27 7.48 -8.81 5.00
CA VAL A 27 7.93 -8.80 3.59
C VAL A 27 7.03 -7.92 2.71
N MET A 28 7.64 -7.04 1.91
CA MET A 28 6.98 -6.28 0.84
C MET A 28 7.68 -6.54 -0.51
N GLY A 29 7.47 -7.72 -1.08
CA GLY A 29 8.24 -8.23 -2.23
C GLY A 29 7.49 -8.35 -3.55
N SER A 30 6.16 -8.20 -3.57
CA SER A 30 5.35 -8.37 -4.78
C SER A 30 4.09 -7.49 -4.79
N GLY A 31 3.43 -7.42 -5.95
CA GLY A 31 2.17 -6.69 -6.14
C GLY A 31 2.28 -5.21 -5.75
N ILE A 32 1.20 -4.68 -5.17
CA ILE A 32 1.11 -3.27 -4.75
C ILE A 32 2.10 -2.88 -3.64
N ALA A 33 2.60 -3.86 -2.88
CA ALA A 33 3.54 -3.58 -1.78
C ALA A 33 4.91 -3.09 -2.27
N VAL A 34 5.36 -3.51 -3.45
CA VAL A 34 6.64 -3.06 -4.03
C VAL A 34 6.65 -1.57 -4.35
N PRO A 35 5.70 -1.03 -5.16
CA PRO A 35 5.70 0.40 -5.45
C PRO A 35 5.37 1.25 -4.21
N ILE A 36 4.57 0.76 -3.25
CA ILE A 36 4.39 1.43 -1.95
C ILE A 36 5.72 1.52 -1.20
N ARG A 37 6.47 0.41 -1.07
CA ARG A 37 7.79 0.41 -0.40
C ARG A 37 8.76 1.38 -1.09
N ASN A 38 8.75 1.44 -2.42
CA ASN A 38 9.67 2.30 -3.17
C ASN A 38 9.32 3.79 -3.03
N ARG A 39 8.02 4.14 -3.11
CA ARG A 39 7.56 5.55 -3.03
C ARG A 39 7.50 6.07 -1.59
N TYR A 40 7.17 5.20 -0.64
CA TYR A 40 6.97 5.51 0.77
C TYR A 40 7.81 4.57 1.66
N PRO A 41 9.16 4.69 1.63
CA PRO A 41 10.04 3.75 2.34
C PRO A 41 9.85 3.72 3.85
N MET A 42 9.33 4.81 4.45
CA MET A 42 8.98 4.87 5.86
C MET A 42 7.87 3.87 6.25
N VAL A 43 6.96 3.53 5.31
CA VAL A 43 5.88 2.56 5.55
C VAL A 43 6.46 1.15 5.75
N PHE A 44 7.42 0.75 4.91
CA PHE A 44 8.08 -0.54 5.07
C PHE A 44 8.90 -0.62 6.36
N LYS A 45 9.59 0.47 6.72
CA LYS A 45 10.30 0.57 8.00
C LYS A 45 9.32 0.38 9.17
N ALA A 46 8.23 1.14 9.20
CA ALA A 46 7.22 1.02 10.25
C ALA A 46 6.64 -0.40 10.32
N TYR A 47 6.33 -1.02 9.18
CA TYR A 47 5.79 -2.38 9.14
C TYR A 47 6.73 -3.45 9.68
N ARG A 48 8.04 -3.33 9.40
CA ARG A 48 9.05 -4.31 9.86
C ARG A 48 9.45 -4.10 11.32
N ASP A 49 9.38 -2.86 11.80
CA ASP A 49 9.79 -2.49 13.15
C ASP A 49 8.62 -2.63 14.18
N LEU A 50 7.47 -3.18 13.76
CA LEU A 50 6.33 -3.60 14.61
C LEU A 50 6.61 -4.95 15.28
#